data_AF-A0A4R1RUW6-F1
#
_entry.id   AF-A0A4R1RUW6-F1
#
_cell.length_a   1.000
_cell.length_b   1.000
_cell.length_c   1.000
_cell.angle_alpha   90.00
_cell.angle_beta   90.00
_cell.angle_gamma   90.00
#
_symmetry.space_group_name_H-M   'P 1'
#
loop_
_entity.id
_entity.type
_entity.pdbx_description
1 polymer ?
#
loop_
_entity_poly.entity_id
_entity_poly.type
_entity_poly.pdbx_seq_one_letter_code
_entity_poly.pdbx_strand_id
1 'polypeptide(L)'
;MVDAQFSQSDDAKMAIGQISGLMGRVQRSVSYFVASAILIYASAYDLRSPALIALTIGILGLTSASAKVGQLGIAILLLLAVFSPEMLGQLSTGLKSLAG
;
A
#
# COMPACT_ATOMS: atom_id res chain seq x y z
N MET A 1 -1.99 -21.97 44.00
CA MET A 1 -1.63 -20.54 43.92
C MET A 1 -0.66 -20.23 42.78
N VAL A 2 0.19 -21.18 42.34
CA VAL A 2 1.12 -21.01 41.20
C VAL A 2 0.39 -20.98 39.85
N ASP A 3 -0.68 -21.75 39.67
CA ASP A 3 -1.41 -21.86 38.39
C ASP A 3 -2.12 -20.57 37.97
N ALA A 4 -2.58 -19.77 38.95
CA ALA A 4 -3.25 -18.49 38.69
C ALA A 4 -2.26 -17.41 38.20
N GLN A 5 -1.01 -17.42 38.68
CA GLN A 5 0.03 -16.50 38.20
C GLN A 5 0.55 -16.90 36.82
N PHE A 6 0.60 -18.21 36.52
CA PHE A 6 1.00 -18.71 35.20
C PHE A 6 -0.06 -18.36 34.13
N SER A 7 -1.34 -18.57 34.43
CA SER A 7 -2.46 -18.18 33.54
C SER A 7 -2.47 -16.67 33.26
N GLN A 8 -2.29 -15.84 34.29
CA GLN A 8 -2.27 -14.37 34.13
C GLN A 8 -1.07 -13.87 33.31
N SER A 9 0.09 -14.54 33.43
CA SER A 9 1.28 -14.29 32.59
C SER A 9 0.99 -14.54 31.11
N ASP A 10 0.28 -15.62 30.80
CA ASP A 10 0.05 -16.06 29.44
C ASP A 10 -1.04 -15.22 28.76
N ASP A 11 -2.08 -14.84 29.50
CA ASP A 11 -3.11 -13.91 29.04
C ASP A 11 -2.53 -12.52 28.71
N ALA A 12 -1.60 -12.02 29.54
CA ALA A 12 -0.92 -10.76 29.29
C ALA A 12 -0.05 -10.81 28.02
N LYS A 13 0.69 -11.91 27.81
CA LYS A 13 1.49 -12.10 26.59
C LYS A 13 0.61 -12.20 25.35
N MET A 14 -0.53 -12.88 25.44
CA MET A 14 -1.51 -12.97 24.35
C MET A 14 -2.08 -11.60 23.99
N ALA A 15 -2.44 -10.78 24.98
CA ALA A 15 -2.93 -9.42 24.74
C ALA A 15 -1.86 -8.51 24.09
N ILE A 16 -0.62 -8.56 24.57
CA ILE A 16 0.51 -7.80 23.99
C ILE A 16 0.79 -8.25 22.54
N GLY A 17 0.71 -9.55 22.27
CA GLY A 17 0.84 -10.10 20.92
C GLY A 17 -0.25 -9.59 19.96
N GLN A 18 -1.48 -9.50 20.43
CA GLN A 18 -2.59 -8.96 19.63
C GLN A 18 -2.44 -7.46 19.37
N ILE A 19 -2.06 -6.68 20.39
CA ILE A 19 -1.86 -5.22 20.28
C ILE A 19 -0.71 -4.90 19.33
N SER A 20 0.43 -5.57 19.49
CA SER A 20 1.59 -5.40 18.59
C SER A 20 1.26 -5.79 17.14
N GLY A 21 0.50 -6.87 16.95
CA GLY A 21 0.00 -7.28 15.64
C GLY A 21 -0.93 -6.24 15.02
N LEU A 22 -1.81 -5.61 15.81
CA LEU A 22 -2.70 -4.55 15.35
C LEU A 22 -1.92 -3.27 15.01
N MET A 23 -0.99 -2.85 15.86
CA MET A 23 -0.10 -1.71 15.60
C MET A 23 0.67 -1.89 14.29
N GLY A 24 1.22 -3.08 14.03
CA GLY A 24 1.92 -3.36 12.78
C GLY A 24 1.03 -3.26 11.53
N ARG A 25 -0.26 -3.59 11.65
CA ARG A 25 -1.24 -3.42 10.55
C ARG A 25 -1.62 -1.96 10.33
N VAL A 26 -1.82 -1.21 11.42
CA VAL A 26 -2.11 0.23 11.36
C VAL A 26 -0.94 1.00 10.75
N GLN A 27 0.28 0.74 11.21
CA GLN A 27 1.49 1.36 10.65
C GLN A 27 1.58 1.10 9.15
N ARG A 28 1.39 -0.15 8.71
CA ARG A 28 1.42 -0.51 7.29
C ARG A 28 0.36 0.23 6.47
N SER A 29 -0.87 0.30 6.98
CA SER A 29 -1.96 1.05 6.36
C SER A 29 -1.62 2.52 6.16
N VAL A 30 -1.10 3.16 7.21
CA VAL A 30 -0.65 4.56 7.15
C VAL A 30 0.47 4.72 6.13
N SER A 31 1.47 3.82 6.13
CA SER A 31 2.55 3.86 5.14
C SER A 31 2.04 3.72 3.71
N TYR A 32 1.06 2.85 3.46
CA TYR A 32 0.47 2.65 2.13
C TYR A 32 -0.32 3.89 1.68
N PHE A 33 -1.09 4.49 2.59
CA PHE A 33 -1.80 5.72 2.33
C PHE A 33 -0.83 6.86 1.97
N VAL A 34 0.22 7.06 2.77
CA VAL A 34 1.21 8.12 2.55
C VAL A 34 1.97 7.90 1.23
N ALA A 35 2.44 6.68 0.97
CA ALA A 35 3.16 6.37 -0.26
C ALA A 35 2.29 6.60 -1.50
N SER A 36 1.04 6.13 -1.48
CA SER A 36 0.11 6.37 -2.58
C SER A 36 -0.23 7.85 -2.76
N ALA A 37 -0.44 8.61 -1.68
CA ALA A 37 -0.67 10.05 -1.75
C ALA A 37 0.52 10.80 -2.40
N ILE A 38 1.75 10.46 -2.01
CA ILE A 38 2.96 11.05 -2.60
C ILE A 38 3.06 10.71 -4.09
N LEU A 39 2.87 9.45 -4.46
CA LEU A 39 2.96 9.02 -5.86
C LEU A 39 1.88 9.64 -6.74
N ILE A 40 0.67 9.80 -6.21
CA ILE A 40 -0.42 10.48 -6.89
C ILE A 40 -0.10 11.96 -7.09
N TYR A 41 0.46 12.63 -6.08
CA TYR A 41 0.85 14.03 -6.19
C TYR A 41 2.03 14.24 -7.16
N ALA A 42 2.95 13.27 -7.24
CA ALA A 42 4.07 13.28 -8.16
C ALA A 42 3.68 12.84 -9.59
N SER A 43 2.53 12.20 -9.76
CA SER A 43 2.05 11.70 -11.05
C SER A 43 1.61 12.86 -11.94
N ALA A 44 2.07 12.86 -13.19
CA ALA A 44 1.63 13.79 -14.23
C ALA A 44 0.20 13.51 -14.75
N TYR A 45 -0.42 12.41 -14.30
CA TYR A 45 -1.79 12.03 -14.67
C TYR A 45 -2.82 12.71 -13.77
N ASP A 46 -3.83 13.32 -14.39
CA ASP A 46 -4.96 13.93 -13.69
C ASP A 46 -5.97 12.85 -13.27
N LEU A 47 -5.81 12.32 -12.06
CA LEU A 47 -6.65 11.27 -11.52
C LEU A 47 -7.97 11.86 -11.02
N ARG A 48 -9.11 11.29 -11.45
CA ARG A 48 -10.46 11.77 -11.10
C ARG A 48 -10.74 11.90 -9.60
N SER A 49 -10.12 11.07 -8.77
CA SER A 49 -10.38 11.07 -7.31
C SER A 49 -9.13 10.60 -6.53
N PRO A 50 -8.09 11.44 -6.42
CA PRO A 50 -6.79 11.05 -5.89
C PRO A 50 -6.87 10.61 -4.41
N ALA A 51 -7.66 11.34 -3.61
CA ALA A 51 -7.87 11.03 -2.20
C ALA A 51 -8.53 9.65 -1.98
N LEU A 52 -9.50 9.27 -2.83
CA LEU A 52 -10.17 7.97 -2.73
C LEU A 52 -9.24 6.81 -3.11
N ILE A 53 -8.36 7.00 -4.09
CA ILE A 53 -7.36 6.00 -4.48
C ILE A 53 -6.37 5.79 -3.34
N ALA A 54 -5.84 6.87 -2.76
CA ALA A 54 -4.92 6.79 -1.62
C ALA A 54 -5.58 6.10 -0.42
N LEU A 55 -6.83 6.47 -0.08
CA LEU A 55 -7.61 5.84 0.99
C LEU A 55 -7.80 4.35 0.76
N THR A 56 -8.18 3.95 -0.47
CA THR A 56 -8.39 2.54 -0.81
C THR A 56 -7.11 1.75 -0.63
N ILE A 57 -5.97 2.25 -1.14
CA ILE A 57 -4.66 1.61 -0.99
C ILE A 57 -4.24 1.53 0.49
N GLY A 58 -4.49 2.58 1.27
CA GLY A 58 -4.29 2.60 2.71
C GLY A 58 -5.09 1.51 3.44
N ILE A 59 -6.40 1.40 3.15
CA ILE A 59 -7.28 0.38 3.74
C ILE A 59 -6.81 -1.03 3.39
N LEU A 60 -6.34 -1.26 2.15
CA LEU A 60 -5.79 -2.56 1.75
C LEU A 60 -4.56 -2.95 2.59
N GLY A 61 -3.85 -1.99 3.19
CA GLY A 61 -2.75 -2.23 4.13
C GLY A 61 -3.19 -2.69 5.53
N LEU A 62 -4.45 -2.50 5.92
CA LEU A 62 -4.98 -2.91 7.24
C LEU A 62 -5.13 -4.43 7.37
N THR A 63 -5.41 -5.13 6.26
CA THR A 63 -5.62 -6.58 6.29
C THR A 63 -4.45 -7.31 5.65
N SER A 64 -4.01 -8.41 6.27
CA SER A 64 -2.91 -9.23 5.73
C SER A 64 -3.27 -9.90 4.40
N ALA A 65 -4.55 -10.21 4.17
CA ALA A 65 -5.02 -10.82 2.93
C ALA A 65 -4.94 -9.86 1.74
N SER A 66 -5.26 -8.58 1.96
CA SER A 66 -5.27 -7.56 0.91
C SER A 66 -3.96 -6.79 0.75
N ALA A 67 -2.98 -7.00 1.63
CA ALA A 67 -1.72 -6.26 1.61
C ALA A 67 -0.98 -6.37 0.26
N LYS A 68 -1.02 -7.56 -0.37
CA LYS A 68 -0.43 -7.76 -1.72
C LYS A 68 -1.11 -6.89 -2.78
N VAL A 69 -2.43 -6.73 -2.71
CA VAL A 69 -3.20 -5.89 -3.63
C VAL A 69 -2.83 -4.42 -3.42
N GLY A 70 -2.68 -3.98 -2.16
CA GLY A 70 -2.19 -2.64 -1.83
C GLY A 70 -0.79 -2.38 -2.40
N GLN A 71 0.13 -3.34 -2.29
CA GLN A 71 1.47 -3.25 -2.88
C GLN A 71 1.43 -3.13 -4.40
N LEU A 72 0.59 -3.93 -5.08
CA LEU A 72 0.40 -3.82 -6.53
C LEU A 72 -0.13 -2.43 -6.91
N GLY A 73 -1.08 -1.88 -6.15
CA GLY A 73 -1.57 -0.52 -6.35
C GLY A 73 -0.46 0.53 -6.25
N ILE A 74 0.41 0.42 -5.23
CA ILE A 74 1.58 1.30 -5.08
C ILE A 74 2.54 1.12 -6.26
N ALA A 75 2.82 -0.11 -6.69
CA ALA A 75 3.70 -0.37 -7.82
C ALA A 75 3.17 0.26 -9.12
N ILE A 76 1.87 0.17 -9.38
CA ILE A 76 1.23 0.81 -10.53
C ILE A 76 1.34 2.33 -10.43
N LEU A 77 1.08 2.92 -9.27
CA LEU A 77 1.25 4.36 -9.05
C LEU A 77 2.71 4.80 -9.25
N LEU A 78 3.66 3.95 -8.87
CA LEU A 78 5.08 4.22 -9.05
C LEU A 78 5.45 4.22 -10.54
N LEU A 79 4.91 3.29 -11.32
CA LEU A 79 5.04 3.31 -12.78
C LEU A 79 4.42 4.58 -13.37
N LEU A 80 3.22 4.96 -12.95
CA LEU A 80 2.56 6.18 -13.44
C LEU A 80 3.30 7.47 -13.06
N ALA A 81 3.96 7.49 -11.90
CA ALA A 81 4.78 8.63 -11.48
C ALA A 81 6.10 8.72 -12.26
N VAL A 82 6.67 7.58 -12.69
CA VAL A 82 7.94 7.53 -13.43
C VAL A 82 7.74 7.76 -14.93
N PHE A 83 6.71 7.17 -15.52
CA PHE A 83 6.44 7.26 -16.95
C PHE A 83 5.49 8.41 -17.25
N SER A 84 6.02 9.51 -17.80
CA SER A 84 5.15 10.59 -18.28
C SER A 84 4.30 10.13 -19.48
N PRO A 85 3.13 10.74 -19.72
CA PRO A 85 2.31 10.46 -20.90
C PRO A 85 3.09 10.60 -22.21
N GLU A 86 4.03 11.55 -22.27
CA GLU A 86 4.87 11.79 -23.46
C GLU A 86 5.85 10.65 -23.70
N MET A 87 6.48 10.12 -22.64
CA MET A 87 7.41 8.99 -22.75
C MET A 87 6.70 7.74 -23.27
N LEU A 88 5.48 7.44 -22.79
CA LEU A 88 4.69 6.31 -23.29
C LEU A 88 4.25 6.52 -24.74
N GLY A 89 3.89 7.75 -25.12
CA GLY A 89 3.57 8.12 -26.50
C GLY A 89 4.73 7.84 -27.46
N GLN A 90 5.95 8.26 -27.10
CA GLN A 90 7.16 8.02 -27.89
C GLN A 90 7.49 6.53 -27.99
N LEU A 91 7.38 5.77 -26.89
CA LEU A 91 7.66 4.33 -26.88
C LEU A 91 6.71 3.56 -27.80
N SER A 92 5.41 3.87 -27.75
CA SER A 92 4.41 3.25 -28.61
C SER A 92 4.62 3.56 -30.09
N THR A 93 5.11 4.77 -30.39
CA THR A 93 5.39 5.22 -31.76
C THR A 93 6.64 4.53 -32.30
N GLY A 94 7.70 4.41 -31.49
CA GLY A 94 8.90 3.66 -31.85
C GLY A 94 8.64 2.17 -32.06
N LEU A 95 7.80 1.53 -31.23
CA LEU A 95 7.39 0.13 -31.42
C LEU A 95 6.61 -0.07 -32.71
N LYS A 96 5.65 0.82 -33.02
CA LYS A 96 4.92 0.77 -34.29
C LYS A 96 5.84 0.96 -35.50
N SER A 97 6.87 1.79 -35.37
CA SER A 97 7.90 2.01 -36.38
C SER A 97 8.82 0.81 -36.63
N LEU A 98 8.98 -0.08 -35.65
CA LEU A 98 9.83 -1.28 -35.78
C LEU A 98 9.04 -2.51 -36.24
N ALA A 99 7.71 -2.47 -36.14
CA ALA A 99 6.82 -3.57 -36.48
C ALA A 99 6.16 -3.43 -37.87
N GLY A 100 6.43 -2.35 -38.61
CA GLY A 100 6.02 -2.13 -40.00
C GLY A 100 7.22 -2.10 -40.93
#